data_AF-A0A5J4QLM7-F1
#
_entry.id   AF-A0A5J4QLM7-F1
#
_cell.length_a   1.000
_cell.length_b   1.000
_cell.length_c   1.000
_cell.angle_alpha   90.00
_cell.angle_beta   90.00
_cell.angle_gamma   90.00
#
_symmetry.space_group_name_H-M   'P 1'
#
loop_
_entity.id
_entity.type
_entity.pdbx_description
1 polymer ?
#
loop_
_entity_poly.entity_id
_entity_poly.type
_entity_poly.pdbx_seq_one_letter_code
_entity_poly.pdbx_strand_id
1 'polypeptide(L)'
;GGTGSGDVNEAYTVSLTEGLKNAGYQLNADLVASYDKYISEENEKNKSNSTNPLLNFLPKKRLTEFIPSAASLKNVATSADVALITIGRTSGEFIDRVLSNDYELSENEQKLIREVTKAFHAVNKKVIVILNISGVIETTSWNNTPDAILLAWQLGQEGGNSVADVLSGKVNPSGKLPMTFPVKYADIASSANFPQDNTPDFDVNSILGLNKDPDRELVRNVDYTNYEEDIFVGYRYFDSFGKQVSYPFGYGLSYTTFELSNPTVKEENGVFTLTVDVKNTGNFAGKEVVQLYVSAPANPAYAKPEKELKAFAKTKELQPNEIQTITLTVAAADLASFDPDASAWVTDNGKYLFQLGTSSKDIKVSVDATINQKLKVKTNNVLSLQSPINILKK
;
A
#
# COMPACT_ATOMS: atom_id res chain seq x y z
N GLY A 1 1.19 -16.63 -2.50
CA GLY A 1 1.27 -15.20 -2.16
C GLY A 1 2.19 -14.55 -3.16
N GLY A 2 3.23 -13.84 -2.69
CA GLY A 2 4.44 -13.64 -3.48
C GLY A 2 5.20 -14.95 -3.69
N THR A 3 6.26 -14.93 -4.49
CA THR A 3 7.12 -16.11 -4.73
C THR A 3 8.34 -16.12 -3.80
N GLY A 4 9.11 -17.22 -3.81
CA GLY A 4 10.36 -17.35 -3.05
C GLY A 4 10.17 -18.01 -1.69
N SER A 5 11.01 -17.65 -0.73
CA SER A 5 11.03 -18.26 0.62
C SER A 5 9.73 -18.10 1.42
N GLY A 6 8.90 -17.12 1.08
CA GLY A 6 7.59 -16.89 1.70
C GLY A 6 6.43 -17.65 1.08
N ASP A 7 6.68 -18.49 0.07
CA ASP A 7 5.63 -19.31 -0.54
C ASP A 7 5.24 -20.49 0.38
N VAL A 8 4.00 -20.94 0.27
CA VAL A 8 3.43 -21.97 1.15
C VAL A 8 2.85 -23.08 0.29
N ASN A 9 3.00 -24.35 0.70
CA ASN A 9 2.24 -25.44 0.08
C ASN A 9 0.83 -25.45 0.66
N GLU A 10 -0.15 -24.99 -0.11
CA GLU A 10 -1.56 -25.04 0.28
C GLU A 10 -2.23 -26.40 -0.02
N ALA A 11 -3.23 -26.76 0.81
CA ALA A 11 -4.09 -27.90 0.52
C ALA A 11 -5.09 -27.61 -0.62
N TYR A 12 -5.47 -26.34 -0.76
CA TYR A 12 -6.36 -25.81 -1.79
C TYR A 12 -6.22 -24.28 -1.85
N THR A 13 -6.68 -23.68 -2.94
CA THR A 13 -6.85 -22.22 -3.08
C THR A 13 -8.24 -21.93 -3.63
N VAL A 14 -8.95 -20.98 -3.03
CA VAL A 14 -10.25 -20.49 -3.50
C VAL A 14 -10.02 -19.27 -4.38
N SER A 15 -10.20 -19.46 -5.68
CA SER A 15 -10.16 -18.39 -6.67
C SER A 15 -11.29 -17.37 -6.47
N LEU A 16 -11.18 -16.18 -7.05
CA LEU A 16 -12.26 -15.18 -6.99
C LEU A 16 -13.57 -15.71 -7.59
N THR A 17 -13.52 -16.45 -8.68
CA THR A 17 -14.73 -16.99 -9.33
C THR A 17 -15.42 -18.03 -8.45
N GLU A 18 -14.67 -18.87 -7.72
CA GLU A 18 -15.22 -19.79 -6.72
C GLU A 18 -15.78 -19.04 -5.52
N GLY A 19 -15.06 -18.05 -4.98
CA GLY A 19 -15.54 -17.24 -3.86
C GLY A 19 -16.85 -16.49 -4.17
N LEU A 20 -16.96 -15.93 -5.38
CA LEU A 20 -18.19 -15.30 -5.85
C LEU A 20 -19.35 -16.32 -5.95
N LYS A 21 -19.10 -17.52 -6.50
CA LYS A 21 -20.12 -18.59 -6.53
C LYS A 21 -20.53 -19.04 -5.12
N ASN A 22 -19.58 -19.19 -4.20
CA ASN A 22 -19.83 -19.54 -2.80
C ASN A 22 -20.72 -18.50 -2.11
N ALA A 23 -20.56 -17.22 -2.47
CA ALA A 23 -21.40 -16.12 -1.99
C ALA A 23 -22.74 -15.97 -2.75
N GLY A 24 -23.05 -16.87 -3.69
CA GLY A 24 -24.32 -16.89 -4.42
C GLY A 24 -24.37 -16.02 -5.68
N TYR A 25 -23.25 -15.43 -6.10
CA TYR A 25 -23.20 -14.69 -7.37
C TYR A 25 -23.25 -15.64 -8.57
N GLN A 26 -23.92 -15.18 -9.62
CA GLN A 26 -23.95 -15.87 -10.91
C GLN A 26 -22.94 -15.23 -11.86
N LEU A 27 -22.04 -16.04 -12.39
CA LEU A 27 -21.06 -15.60 -13.39
C LEU A 27 -21.61 -15.81 -14.79
N ASN A 28 -21.27 -14.93 -15.73
CA ASN A 28 -21.59 -15.12 -17.13
C ASN A 28 -20.79 -16.32 -17.70
N ALA A 29 -21.49 -17.41 -18.02
CA ALA A 29 -20.86 -18.67 -18.42
C ALA A 29 -20.03 -18.55 -19.71
N ASP A 30 -20.50 -17.78 -20.70
CA ASP A 30 -19.80 -17.60 -21.97
C ASP A 30 -18.49 -16.83 -21.79
N LEU A 31 -18.49 -15.82 -20.90
CA LEU A 31 -17.30 -15.07 -20.56
C LEU A 31 -16.29 -15.94 -19.80
N VAL A 32 -16.75 -16.74 -18.84
CA VAL A 32 -15.90 -17.70 -18.11
C VAL A 32 -15.26 -18.68 -19.10
N ALA A 33 -16.04 -19.30 -19.99
CA ALA A 33 -15.52 -20.23 -20.98
C ALA A 33 -14.50 -19.58 -21.94
N SER A 34 -14.70 -18.29 -22.27
CA SER A 34 -13.75 -17.53 -23.10
C SER A 34 -12.41 -17.30 -22.38
N TYR A 35 -12.45 -16.95 -21.09
CA TYR A 35 -11.25 -16.80 -20.26
C TYR A 35 -10.54 -18.14 -20.05
N ASP A 36 -11.26 -19.22 -19.74
CA ASP A 36 -10.67 -20.55 -19.52
C ASP A 36 -9.94 -21.04 -20.77
N LYS A 37 -10.53 -20.83 -21.95
CA LYS A 37 -9.89 -21.13 -23.23
C LYS A 37 -8.64 -20.28 -23.43
N TYR A 38 -8.73 -18.97 -23.25
CA TYR A 38 -7.59 -18.05 -23.42
C TYR A 38 -6.42 -18.40 -22.49
N ILE A 39 -6.72 -18.60 -21.20
CA ILE A 39 -5.72 -18.96 -20.18
C ILE A 39 -5.04 -20.27 -20.55
N SER A 40 -5.80 -21.28 -20.98
CA SER A 40 -5.24 -22.58 -21.40
C SER A 40 -4.31 -22.43 -22.61
N GLU A 41 -4.72 -21.69 -23.64
CA GLU A 41 -3.91 -21.44 -24.84
C GLU A 41 -2.63 -20.66 -24.53
N GLU A 42 -2.72 -19.61 -23.70
CA GLU A 42 -1.55 -18.81 -23.32
C GLU A 42 -0.60 -19.56 -22.38
N ASN A 43 -1.11 -20.37 -21.46
CA ASN A 43 -0.27 -21.20 -20.60
C ASN A 43 0.53 -22.23 -21.42
N GLU A 44 -0.09 -22.87 -22.41
CA GLU A 44 0.64 -23.79 -23.31
C GLU A 44 1.68 -23.04 -24.16
N LYS A 45 1.40 -21.83 -24.65
CA LYS A 45 2.40 -20.99 -25.34
C LYS A 45 3.57 -20.58 -24.45
N ASN A 46 3.32 -20.35 -23.16
CA ASN A 46 4.32 -19.88 -22.20
C ASN A 46 4.97 -21.02 -21.39
N LYS A 47 4.69 -22.28 -21.75
CA LYS A 47 5.24 -23.45 -21.06
C LYS A 47 6.76 -23.49 -21.18
N SER A 48 7.44 -23.48 -20.05
CA SER A 48 8.90 -23.57 -20.01
C SER A 48 9.36 -24.99 -20.31
N ASN A 49 10.37 -25.14 -21.18
CA ASN A 49 11.05 -26.41 -21.43
C ASN A 49 12.20 -26.68 -20.43
N SER A 50 12.41 -25.77 -19.47
CA SER A 50 13.50 -25.89 -18.50
C SER A 50 13.15 -26.88 -17.38
N THR A 51 14.12 -27.72 -17.03
CA THR A 51 14.05 -28.68 -15.91
C THR A 51 14.66 -28.13 -14.62
N ASN A 52 15.11 -26.87 -14.61
CA ASN A 52 15.75 -26.27 -13.44
C ASN A 52 14.70 -26.03 -12.32
N PRO A 53 14.81 -26.73 -11.16
CA PRO A 53 13.85 -26.59 -10.07
C PRO A 53 13.82 -25.20 -9.44
N LEU A 54 14.90 -24.40 -9.57
CA LEU A 54 14.96 -23.03 -9.05
C LEU A 54 13.96 -22.09 -9.74
N LEU A 55 13.61 -22.36 -11.00
CA LEU A 55 12.63 -21.55 -11.74
C LEU A 55 11.22 -21.61 -11.14
N ASN A 56 10.91 -22.65 -10.33
CA ASN A 56 9.63 -22.75 -9.65
C ASN A 56 9.47 -21.72 -8.52
N PHE A 57 10.58 -21.18 -8.00
CA PHE A 57 10.59 -20.18 -6.93
C PHE A 57 10.62 -18.74 -7.47
N LEU A 58 10.78 -18.57 -8.78
CA LEU A 58 10.80 -17.27 -9.43
C LEU A 58 9.40 -16.87 -9.94
N PRO A 59 9.13 -15.56 -10.05
CA PRO A 59 7.91 -15.06 -10.67
C PRO A 59 7.70 -15.66 -12.06
N LYS A 60 6.52 -16.24 -12.28
CA LYS A 60 6.13 -16.75 -13.60
C LYS A 60 5.79 -15.59 -14.53
N LYS A 61 5.98 -15.80 -15.84
CA LYS A 61 5.55 -14.82 -16.86
C LYS A 61 4.06 -14.57 -16.73
N ARG A 62 3.68 -13.31 -16.49
CA ARG A 62 2.28 -12.89 -16.46
C ARG A 62 1.68 -13.01 -17.85
N LEU A 63 0.47 -13.56 -17.93
CA LEU A 63 -0.26 -13.61 -19.19
C LEU A 63 -0.62 -12.19 -19.65
N THR A 64 -0.61 -11.98 -20.96
CA THR A 64 -1.17 -10.75 -21.53
C THR A 64 -2.66 -10.69 -21.21
N GLU A 65 -3.19 -9.49 -20.97
CA GLU A 65 -4.60 -9.37 -20.61
C GLU A 65 -5.51 -9.66 -21.82
N PHE A 66 -6.55 -10.47 -21.60
CA PHE A 66 -7.56 -10.77 -22.60
C PHE A 66 -8.57 -9.62 -22.68
N ILE A 67 -8.83 -9.15 -23.90
CA ILE A 67 -9.84 -8.11 -24.14
C ILE A 67 -11.02 -8.75 -24.88
N PRO A 68 -12.20 -8.88 -24.25
CA PRO A 68 -13.38 -9.41 -24.91
C PRO A 68 -13.77 -8.52 -26.11
N SER A 69 -14.32 -9.13 -27.16
CA SER A 69 -14.78 -8.39 -28.34
C SER A 69 -15.90 -7.41 -27.98
N ALA A 70 -16.05 -6.32 -28.75
CA ALA A 70 -17.11 -5.34 -28.50
C ALA A 70 -18.53 -5.97 -28.49
N ALA A 71 -18.76 -6.99 -29.33
CA ALA A 71 -20.02 -7.75 -29.33
C ALA A 71 -20.20 -8.55 -28.04
N SER A 72 -19.15 -9.23 -27.57
CA SER A 72 -19.17 -9.94 -26.29
C SER A 72 -19.43 -8.99 -25.12
N LEU A 73 -18.70 -7.87 -25.05
CA LEU A 73 -18.89 -6.85 -24.01
C LEU A 73 -20.32 -6.29 -23.99
N LYS A 74 -20.91 -6.02 -25.16
CA LYS A 74 -22.30 -5.55 -25.25
C LYS A 74 -23.29 -6.59 -24.71
N ASN A 75 -23.10 -7.86 -25.06
CA ASN A 75 -23.97 -8.96 -24.60
C ASN A 75 -23.84 -9.17 -23.08
N VAL A 76 -22.61 -9.18 -22.57
CA VAL A 76 -22.34 -9.31 -21.12
C VAL A 76 -22.90 -8.12 -20.36
N ALA A 77 -22.66 -6.88 -20.80
CA ALA A 77 -23.17 -5.69 -20.15
C ALA A 77 -24.72 -5.68 -20.09
N THR A 78 -25.39 -6.20 -21.12
CA THR A 78 -26.86 -6.29 -21.12
C THR A 78 -27.37 -7.31 -20.09
N SER A 79 -26.69 -8.44 -19.91
CA SER A 79 -27.13 -9.56 -19.08
C SER A 79 -26.65 -9.54 -17.62
N ALA A 80 -25.46 -9.00 -17.33
CA ALA A 80 -24.87 -8.95 -15.99
C ALA A 80 -25.24 -7.66 -15.25
N ASP A 81 -25.37 -7.68 -13.92
CA ASP A 81 -25.74 -6.50 -13.13
C ASP A 81 -24.57 -5.55 -12.84
N VAL A 82 -23.35 -6.09 -12.79
CA VAL A 82 -22.11 -5.39 -12.44
C VAL A 82 -20.92 -6.04 -13.15
N ALA A 83 -19.91 -5.25 -13.50
CA ALA A 83 -18.63 -5.78 -13.99
C ALA A 83 -17.59 -5.80 -12.88
N LEU A 84 -16.83 -6.90 -12.79
CA LEU A 84 -15.63 -7.00 -11.97
C LEU A 84 -14.43 -7.18 -12.89
N ILE A 85 -13.40 -6.35 -12.74
CA ILE A 85 -12.13 -6.44 -13.45
C ILE A 85 -11.05 -6.72 -12.41
N THR A 86 -10.26 -7.78 -12.59
CA THR A 86 -9.12 -8.08 -11.69
C THR A 86 -7.81 -7.66 -12.34
N ILE A 87 -7.01 -6.86 -11.65
CA ILE A 87 -5.62 -6.58 -12.04
C ILE A 87 -4.68 -7.34 -11.10
N GLY A 88 -3.89 -8.24 -11.66
CA GLY A 88 -2.98 -9.12 -10.94
C GLY A 88 -1.53 -8.64 -10.99
N ARG A 89 -0.83 -8.63 -9.85
CA ARG A 89 0.63 -8.52 -9.78
C ARG A 89 1.18 -9.52 -8.77
N THR A 90 2.36 -10.05 -9.07
CA THR A 90 3.15 -10.85 -8.14
C THR A 90 4.59 -10.35 -8.15
N SER A 91 5.29 -10.59 -7.06
CA SER A 91 6.71 -10.29 -6.88
C SER A 91 7.29 -11.28 -5.87
N GLY A 92 8.60 -11.34 -5.77
CA GLY A 92 9.27 -12.24 -4.85
C GLY A 92 10.75 -11.95 -4.76
N GLU A 93 11.45 -12.86 -4.09
CA GLU A 93 12.88 -12.78 -3.86
C GLU A 93 13.70 -12.70 -5.17
N PHE A 94 14.89 -12.11 -5.10
CA PHE A 94 15.88 -11.96 -6.18
C PHE A 94 15.55 -10.99 -7.31
N ILE A 95 14.28 -10.61 -7.52
CA ILE A 95 13.87 -9.75 -8.63
C ILE A 95 13.11 -8.54 -8.11
N ASP A 96 13.66 -7.35 -8.36
CA ASP A 96 12.94 -6.10 -8.22
C ASP A 96 11.90 -5.93 -9.35
N ARG A 97 10.81 -5.26 -9.00
CA ARG A 97 9.75 -4.91 -9.96
C ARG A 97 10.22 -3.86 -10.95
N VAL A 98 9.64 -3.88 -12.15
CA VAL A 98 9.95 -2.93 -13.22
C VAL A 98 8.83 -1.91 -13.42
N LEU A 99 9.12 -0.82 -14.14
CA LEU A 99 8.12 0.22 -14.41
C LEU A 99 7.08 -0.24 -15.44
N SER A 100 7.53 -0.51 -16.66
CA SER A 100 6.64 -0.82 -17.77
C SER A 100 5.94 -2.18 -17.59
N ASN A 101 4.62 -2.19 -17.79
CA ASN A 101 3.78 -3.38 -17.68
C ASN A 101 3.83 -4.08 -16.30
N ASP A 102 4.36 -3.46 -15.26
CA ASP A 102 4.34 -4.00 -13.90
C ASP A 102 3.92 -2.93 -12.89
N TYR A 103 4.77 -1.96 -12.55
CA TYR A 103 4.32 -0.79 -11.77
C TYR A 103 3.22 -0.03 -12.53
N GLU A 104 3.37 0.13 -13.84
CA GLU A 104 2.38 0.72 -14.73
C GLU A 104 1.47 -0.37 -15.33
N LEU A 105 0.22 0.00 -15.62
CA LEU A 105 -0.66 -0.89 -16.37
C LEU A 105 -0.21 -0.98 -17.83
N SER A 106 -0.21 -2.21 -18.36
CA SER A 106 -0.02 -2.45 -19.79
C SER A 106 -1.12 -1.81 -20.63
N GLU A 107 -0.85 -1.59 -21.91
CA GLU A 107 -1.84 -1.05 -22.84
C GLU A 107 -3.13 -1.88 -22.89
N ASN A 108 -3.00 -3.22 -22.79
CA ASN A 108 -4.15 -4.12 -22.79
C ASN A 108 -4.97 -4.02 -21.50
N GLU A 109 -4.33 -3.91 -20.33
CA GLU A 109 -5.03 -3.73 -19.05
C GLU A 109 -5.78 -2.39 -19.03
N GLN A 110 -5.15 -1.31 -19.50
CA GLN A 110 -5.82 -0.02 -19.61
C GLN A 110 -6.98 -0.07 -20.61
N LYS A 111 -6.79 -0.74 -21.76
CA LYS A 111 -7.84 -0.93 -22.76
C LYS A 111 -9.00 -1.76 -22.21
N LEU A 112 -8.72 -2.83 -21.46
CA LEU A 112 -9.75 -3.63 -20.80
C LEU A 112 -10.60 -2.76 -19.86
N ILE A 113 -9.97 -1.99 -18.97
CA ILE A 113 -10.67 -1.09 -18.05
C ILE A 113 -11.56 -0.11 -18.81
N ARG A 114 -11.03 0.55 -19.85
CA ARG A 114 -11.79 1.52 -20.65
C ARG A 114 -12.97 0.88 -21.39
N GLU A 115 -12.76 -0.23 -22.09
CA GLU A 115 -13.80 -0.84 -22.93
C GLU A 115 -14.91 -1.50 -22.08
N VAL A 116 -14.56 -2.16 -20.98
CA VAL A 116 -15.55 -2.73 -20.05
C VAL A 116 -16.37 -1.62 -19.40
N THR A 117 -15.71 -0.57 -18.90
CA THR A 117 -16.38 0.60 -18.30
C THR A 117 -17.34 1.24 -19.28
N LYS A 118 -16.88 1.51 -20.51
CA LYS A 118 -17.71 2.08 -21.57
C LYS A 118 -18.94 1.22 -21.87
N ALA A 119 -18.77 -0.11 -21.98
CA ALA A 119 -19.88 -1.01 -22.29
C ALA A 119 -20.92 -1.08 -21.16
N PHE A 120 -20.51 -1.14 -19.90
CA PHE A 120 -21.41 -1.20 -18.75
C PHE A 120 -22.08 0.15 -18.45
N HIS A 121 -21.34 1.26 -18.57
CA HIS A 121 -21.90 2.62 -18.42
C HIS A 121 -22.94 2.93 -19.52
N ALA A 122 -22.75 2.42 -20.74
CA ALA A 122 -23.73 2.59 -21.83
C ALA A 122 -25.11 1.98 -21.53
N VAL A 123 -25.19 1.07 -20.55
CA VAL A 123 -26.44 0.46 -20.06
C VAL A 123 -26.70 0.81 -18.58
N ASN A 124 -26.07 1.88 -18.08
CA ASN A 124 -26.23 2.41 -16.72
C ASN A 124 -25.89 1.41 -15.60
N LYS A 125 -24.87 0.57 -15.80
CA LYS A 125 -24.38 -0.41 -14.84
C LYS A 125 -22.97 -0.07 -14.35
N LYS A 126 -22.61 -0.63 -13.21
CA LYS A 126 -21.38 -0.27 -12.47
C LYS A 126 -20.21 -1.19 -12.80
N VAL A 127 -18.99 -0.65 -12.70
CA VAL A 127 -17.73 -1.39 -12.89
C VAL A 127 -16.83 -1.23 -11.67
N ILE A 128 -16.32 -2.35 -11.17
CA ILE A 128 -15.41 -2.41 -10.01
C ILE A 128 -14.09 -3.02 -10.47
N VAL A 129 -12.98 -2.36 -10.15
CA VAL A 129 -11.63 -2.91 -10.33
C VAL A 129 -11.15 -3.50 -9.00
N ILE A 130 -10.68 -4.74 -9.02
CA ILE A 130 -10.11 -5.44 -7.87
C ILE A 130 -8.61 -5.59 -8.09
N LEU A 131 -7.82 -5.01 -7.20
CA LEU A 131 -6.36 -5.09 -7.24
C LEU A 131 -5.88 -6.28 -6.40
N ASN A 132 -5.50 -7.36 -7.08
CA ASN A 132 -4.83 -8.53 -6.51
C ASN A 132 -3.31 -8.40 -6.73
N ILE A 133 -2.68 -7.50 -5.98
CA ILE A 133 -1.31 -7.03 -6.22
C ILE A 133 -0.42 -7.25 -4.99
N SER A 134 0.88 -7.50 -5.22
CA SER A 134 1.88 -7.69 -4.16
C SER A 134 2.57 -6.39 -3.71
N GLY A 135 2.30 -5.27 -4.37
CA GLY A 135 2.89 -3.97 -4.03
C GLY A 135 2.23 -2.83 -4.81
N VAL A 136 2.60 -1.59 -4.51
CA VAL A 136 2.05 -0.38 -5.15
C VAL A 136 2.15 -0.45 -6.68
N ILE A 137 1.12 0.04 -7.36
CA ILE A 137 1.11 0.30 -8.80
C ILE A 137 0.70 1.75 -9.06
N GLU A 138 1.03 2.25 -10.23
CA GLU A 138 0.47 3.49 -10.76
C GLU A 138 -1.05 3.36 -10.87
N THR A 139 -1.77 4.36 -10.35
CA THR A 139 -3.24 4.36 -10.32
C THR A 139 -3.86 5.63 -10.90
N THR A 140 -3.14 6.75 -10.91
CA THR A 140 -3.65 8.06 -11.28
C THR A 140 -4.16 8.10 -12.73
N SER A 141 -3.52 7.36 -13.63
CA SER A 141 -3.89 7.35 -15.05
C SER A 141 -5.26 6.72 -15.35
N TRP A 142 -5.81 5.94 -14.41
CA TRP A 142 -7.02 5.14 -14.66
C TRP A 142 -8.02 5.07 -13.50
N ASN A 143 -7.66 5.53 -12.29
CA ASN A 143 -8.48 5.35 -11.08
C ASN A 143 -9.84 6.07 -11.12
N ASN A 144 -10.02 7.03 -12.03
CA ASN A 144 -11.27 7.74 -12.26
C ASN A 144 -12.18 7.08 -13.31
N THR A 145 -11.73 5.97 -13.92
CA THR A 145 -12.48 5.26 -14.97
C THR A 145 -13.54 4.32 -14.36
N PRO A 146 -13.22 3.39 -13.45
CA PRO A 146 -14.23 2.54 -12.82
C PRO A 146 -15.03 3.29 -11.73
N ASP A 147 -16.17 2.73 -11.32
CA ASP A 147 -16.99 3.29 -10.23
C ASP A 147 -16.42 3.01 -8.84
N ALA A 148 -15.64 1.93 -8.69
CA ALA A 148 -14.98 1.57 -7.44
C ALA A 148 -13.68 0.80 -7.66
N ILE A 149 -12.77 0.90 -6.70
CA ILE A 149 -11.52 0.13 -6.66
C ILE A 149 -11.41 -0.54 -5.29
N LEU A 150 -11.26 -1.87 -5.31
CA LEU A 150 -11.00 -2.67 -4.11
C LEU A 150 -9.56 -3.15 -4.14
N LEU A 151 -8.73 -2.67 -3.22
CA LEU A 151 -7.39 -3.22 -3.01
C LEU A 151 -7.49 -4.47 -2.13
N ALA A 152 -7.43 -5.64 -2.77
CA ALA A 152 -7.50 -6.92 -2.11
C ALA A 152 -6.14 -7.37 -1.54
N TRP A 153 -5.02 -6.91 -2.14
CA TRP A 153 -3.70 -7.51 -1.93
C TRP A 153 -3.68 -8.99 -2.34
N GLN A 154 -2.81 -9.80 -1.75
CA GLN A 154 -2.75 -11.25 -1.94
C GLN A 154 -3.18 -11.94 -0.64
N LEU A 155 -4.36 -12.54 -0.66
CA LEU A 155 -5.11 -12.94 0.55
C LEU A 155 -4.97 -14.43 0.93
N GLY A 156 -3.93 -15.11 0.42
CA GLY A 156 -3.72 -16.53 0.68
C GLY A 156 -4.84 -17.43 0.14
N GLN A 157 -5.00 -18.62 0.74
CA GLN A 157 -5.89 -19.68 0.25
C GLN A 157 -7.39 -19.31 0.23
N GLU A 158 -7.84 -18.37 1.07
CA GLU A 158 -9.25 -17.93 1.15
C GLU A 158 -9.51 -16.61 0.42
N GLY A 159 -8.61 -16.21 -0.50
CA GLY A 159 -8.67 -14.89 -1.11
C GLY A 159 -9.97 -14.60 -1.84
N GLY A 160 -10.50 -15.57 -2.59
CA GLY A 160 -11.78 -15.42 -3.28
C GLY A 160 -12.96 -15.19 -2.32
N ASN A 161 -13.05 -16.00 -1.25
CA ASN A 161 -14.11 -15.87 -0.24
C ASN A 161 -14.02 -14.50 0.48
N SER A 162 -12.80 -14.07 0.82
CA SER A 162 -12.56 -12.80 1.51
C SER A 162 -13.00 -11.59 0.66
N VAL A 163 -12.70 -11.61 -0.64
CA VAL A 163 -13.15 -10.56 -1.56
C VAL A 163 -14.67 -10.58 -1.72
N ALA A 164 -15.28 -11.75 -1.85
CA ALA A 164 -16.73 -11.88 -1.98
C ALA A 164 -17.49 -11.40 -0.73
N ASP A 165 -16.97 -11.66 0.47
CA ASP A 165 -17.53 -11.18 1.74
C ASP A 165 -17.53 -9.64 1.81
N VAL A 166 -16.49 -8.98 1.28
CA VAL A 166 -16.45 -7.51 1.18
C VAL A 166 -17.41 -7.01 0.11
N LEU A 167 -17.37 -7.56 -1.11
CA LEU A 167 -18.22 -7.10 -2.22
C LEU A 167 -19.72 -7.24 -1.92
N SER A 168 -20.11 -8.28 -1.19
CA SER A 168 -21.50 -8.52 -0.78
C SER A 168 -21.96 -7.63 0.38
N GLY A 169 -21.04 -6.92 1.03
CA GLY A 169 -21.35 -6.14 2.24
C GLY A 169 -21.53 -6.99 3.50
N LYS A 170 -21.30 -8.31 3.44
CA LYS A 170 -21.26 -9.18 4.63
C LYS A 170 -20.18 -8.72 5.61
N VAL A 171 -19.09 -8.17 5.10
CA VAL A 171 -18.08 -7.45 5.87
C VAL A 171 -17.87 -6.06 5.28
N ASN A 172 -17.99 -5.02 6.12
CA ASN A 172 -17.69 -3.66 5.70
C ASN A 172 -16.16 -3.45 5.63
N PRO A 173 -15.60 -2.96 4.51
CA PRO A 173 -14.17 -2.71 4.38
C PRO A 173 -13.71 -1.68 5.42
N SER A 174 -12.61 -2.02 6.10
CA SER A 174 -12.03 -1.19 7.17
C SER A 174 -10.50 -1.25 7.19
N GLY A 175 -9.89 -1.69 6.08
CA GLY A 175 -8.44 -1.63 5.87
C GLY A 175 -7.99 -0.21 5.58
N LYS A 176 -6.75 0.12 5.95
CA LYS A 176 -6.08 1.39 5.64
C LYS A 176 -4.72 1.10 5.02
N LEU A 177 -4.27 1.95 4.09
CA LEU A 177 -3.02 1.77 3.37
C LEU A 177 -1.81 1.89 4.32
N PRO A 178 -0.90 0.90 4.36
CA PRO A 178 0.35 1.01 5.12
C PRO A 178 1.45 1.75 4.33
N MET A 179 1.14 2.21 3.11
CA MET A 179 2.08 2.81 2.17
C MET A 179 1.39 3.90 1.36
N THR A 180 2.14 4.93 0.97
CA THR A 180 1.66 5.97 0.06
C THR A 180 1.60 5.42 -1.37
N PHE A 181 0.51 5.64 -2.09
CA PHE A 181 0.43 5.43 -3.53
C PHE A 181 0.76 6.77 -4.23
N PRO A 182 1.95 6.92 -4.82
CA PRO A 182 2.36 8.18 -5.43
C PRO A 182 1.65 8.39 -6.78
N VAL A 183 1.69 9.61 -7.29
CA VAL A 183 1.11 9.92 -8.61
C VAL A 183 1.90 9.25 -9.73
N LYS A 184 3.22 9.33 -9.66
CA LYS A 184 4.17 8.62 -10.55
C LYS A 184 5.33 8.06 -9.74
N TYR A 185 6.02 7.06 -10.27
CA TYR A 185 7.17 6.44 -9.59
C TYR A 185 8.27 7.46 -9.23
N ALA A 186 8.58 8.38 -10.16
CA ALA A 186 9.59 9.41 -9.95
C ALA A 186 9.24 10.47 -8.89
N ASP A 187 8.03 10.43 -8.32
CA ASP A 187 7.70 11.26 -7.15
C ASP A 187 8.20 10.65 -5.84
N ILE A 188 8.64 9.40 -5.81
CA ILE A 188 9.20 8.76 -4.62
C ILE A 188 10.61 9.29 -4.39
N ALA A 189 10.92 9.81 -3.21
CA ALA A 189 12.25 10.38 -2.93
C ALA A 189 13.40 9.38 -3.20
N SER A 190 13.22 8.12 -2.79
CA SER A 190 14.21 7.07 -2.98
C SER A 190 14.35 6.59 -4.43
N SER A 191 13.46 6.96 -5.37
CA SER A 191 13.58 6.52 -6.76
C SER A 191 14.86 7.00 -7.44
N ALA A 192 15.41 8.15 -6.99
CA ALA A 192 16.69 8.66 -7.49
C ALA A 192 17.90 7.79 -7.09
N ASN A 193 17.73 6.95 -6.06
CA ASN A 193 18.78 6.15 -5.44
C ASN A 193 18.48 4.64 -5.49
N PHE A 194 17.49 4.24 -6.29
CA PHE A 194 17.09 2.85 -6.45
C PHE A 194 17.30 2.41 -7.91
N PRO A 195 17.72 1.15 -8.18
CA PRO A 195 17.86 0.67 -9.55
C PRO A 195 16.52 0.66 -10.28
N GLN A 196 16.46 1.28 -11.47
CA GLN A 196 15.23 1.34 -12.27
C GLN A 196 15.25 0.38 -13.47
N ASP A 197 16.44 0.11 -14.04
CA ASP A 197 16.59 -0.60 -15.32
C ASP A 197 17.62 -1.76 -15.27
N ASN A 198 17.87 -2.32 -14.09
CA ASN A 198 18.79 -3.46 -13.99
C ASN A 198 18.11 -4.75 -14.42
N THR A 199 18.76 -5.47 -15.35
CA THR A 199 18.36 -6.84 -15.68
C THR A 199 18.72 -7.76 -14.51
N PRO A 200 17.78 -8.55 -13.97
CA PRO A 200 18.10 -9.48 -12.89
C PRO A 200 19.14 -10.51 -13.35
N ASP A 201 20.18 -10.72 -12.53
CA ASP A 201 21.16 -11.78 -12.73
C ASP A 201 20.69 -13.05 -12.02
N PHE A 202 20.46 -14.11 -12.80
CA PHE A 202 19.99 -15.40 -12.31
C PHE A 202 21.12 -16.44 -12.16
N ASP A 203 22.37 -16.04 -12.34
CA ASP A 203 23.50 -16.91 -12.05
C ASP A 203 23.55 -17.22 -10.55
N VAL A 204 23.44 -18.50 -10.20
CA VAL A 204 23.42 -18.96 -8.80
C VAL A 204 24.71 -18.58 -8.08
N ASN A 205 25.85 -18.56 -8.78
CA ASN A 205 27.11 -18.13 -8.17
C ASN A 205 27.13 -16.62 -7.92
N SER A 206 26.53 -15.81 -8.80
CA SER A 206 26.31 -14.37 -8.58
C SER A 206 25.37 -14.11 -7.39
N ILE A 207 24.23 -14.80 -7.35
CA ILE A 207 23.24 -14.72 -6.25
C ILE A 207 23.86 -15.09 -4.90
N LEU A 208 24.69 -16.15 -4.86
CA LEU A 208 25.41 -16.59 -3.65
C LEU A 208 26.66 -15.74 -3.35
N GLY A 209 26.95 -14.72 -4.16
CA GLY A 209 28.12 -13.85 -4.00
C GLY A 209 29.47 -14.54 -4.26
N LEU A 210 29.46 -15.70 -4.92
CA LEU A 210 30.64 -16.51 -5.24
C LEU A 210 31.39 -16.04 -6.51
N ASN A 211 30.73 -15.23 -7.36
CA ASN A 211 31.30 -14.67 -8.58
C ASN A 211 31.71 -13.18 -8.46
N LYS A 212 32.01 -12.71 -7.24
CA LYS A 212 32.44 -11.32 -7.05
C LYS A 212 33.91 -11.17 -7.38
N ASP A 213 34.21 -10.45 -8.47
CA ASP A 213 35.51 -9.83 -8.67
C ASP A 213 35.70 -8.74 -7.60
N PRO A 214 36.65 -8.88 -6.65
CA PRO A 214 36.85 -7.89 -5.59
C PRO A 214 37.47 -6.58 -6.09
N ASP A 215 38.08 -6.60 -7.29
CA ASP A 215 38.81 -5.45 -7.84
C ASP A 215 37.96 -4.60 -8.79
N ARG A 216 36.71 -5.00 -9.09
CA ARG A 216 35.83 -4.24 -9.97
C ARG A 216 35.32 -2.96 -9.31
N GLU A 217 35.07 -1.95 -10.13
CA GLU A 217 34.42 -0.72 -9.68
C GLU A 217 32.97 -1.01 -9.23
N LEU A 218 32.59 -0.47 -8.07
CA LEU A 218 31.23 -0.58 -7.55
C LEU A 218 30.30 0.38 -8.29
N VAL A 219 29.15 -0.12 -8.70
CA VAL A 219 28.14 0.64 -9.43
C VAL A 219 27.09 1.16 -8.44
N ARG A 220 26.88 2.48 -8.42
CA ARG A 220 25.83 3.12 -7.60
C ARG A 220 24.46 2.60 -8.01
N ASN A 221 23.59 2.41 -7.02
CA ASN A 221 22.26 1.80 -7.09
C ASN A 221 22.24 0.33 -7.53
N VAL A 222 23.39 -0.34 -7.61
CA VAL A 222 23.48 -1.79 -7.88
C VAL A 222 24.23 -2.47 -6.74
N ASP A 223 25.43 -1.98 -6.47
CA ASP A 223 26.31 -2.50 -5.42
C ASP A 223 26.18 -1.74 -4.11
N TYR A 224 25.87 -0.44 -4.20
CA TYR A 224 25.61 0.42 -3.06
C TYR A 224 24.59 1.48 -3.42
N THR A 225 23.79 1.91 -2.44
CA THR A 225 22.80 2.99 -2.59
C THR A 225 23.08 4.05 -1.53
N ASN A 226 23.06 5.33 -1.94
CA ASN A 226 23.07 6.44 -1.00
C ASN A 226 21.62 6.77 -0.63
N TYR A 227 21.26 6.63 0.63
CA TYR A 227 19.91 6.93 1.14
C TYR A 227 19.77 8.44 1.36
N GLU A 228 19.86 9.20 0.27
CA GLU A 228 19.88 10.68 0.29
C GLU A 228 18.52 11.27 0.68
N GLU A 229 17.43 10.50 0.57
CA GLU A 229 16.14 10.88 1.15
C GLU A 229 16.13 10.91 2.68
N ASP A 230 17.11 10.28 3.33
CA ASP A 230 17.31 10.26 4.78
C ASP A 230 16.01 9.88 5.53
N ILE A 231 15.60 10.63 6.56
CA ILE A 231 14.35 10.36 7.30
C ILE A 231 13.07 10.61 6.46
N PHE A 232 13.19 11.23 5.29
CA PHE A 232 12.06 11.56 4.43
C PHE A 232 11.71 10.37 3.51
N VAL A 233 11.26 9.28 4.14
CA VAL A 233 10.76 8.09 3.44
C VAL A 233 9.22 8.04 3.51
N GLY A 234 8.58 7.72 2.38
CA GLY A 234 7.12 7.60 2.30
C GLY A 234 6.42 8.91 2.67
N TYR A 235 5.34 8.83 3.45
CA TYR A 235 4.53 10.02 3.79
C TYR A 235 5.32 11.13 4.49
N ARG A 236 6.44 10.81 5.18
CA ARG A 236 7.34 11.84 5.74
C ARG A 236 7.84 12.79 4.66
N TYR A 237 8.20 12.28 3.48
CA TYR A 237 8.55 13.11 2.34
C TYR A 237 7.33 13.78 1.71
N PHE A 238 6.30 13.00 1.36
CA PHE A 238 5.16 13.55 0.62
C PHE A 238 4.45 14.68 1.38
N ASP A 239 4.32 14.56 2.70
CA ASP A 239 3.72 15.58 3.54
C ASP A 239 4.67 16.77 3.75
N SER A 240 5.95 16.54 4.04
CA SER A 240 6.90 17.63 4.32
C SER A 240 7.22 18.51 3.12
N PHE A 241 7.19 17.95 1.91
CA PHE A 241 7.53 18.64 0.68
C PHE A 241 6.30 18.96 -0.19
N GLY A 242 5.09 18.83 0.36
CA GLY A 242 3.84 19.20 -0.32
C GLY A 242 3.59 18.45 -1.64
N LYS A 243 4.06 17.20 -1.74
CA LYS A 243 3.94 16.38 -2.94
C LYS A 243 2.54 15.78 -3.05
N GLN A 244 2.06 15.69 -4.29
CA GLN A 244 0.77 15.06 -4.59
C GLN A 244 0.89 13.54 -4.52
N VAL A 245 -0.20 12.88 -4.14
CA VAL A 245 -0.30 11.42 -4.01
C VAL A 245 -1.62 10.99 -4.61
N SER A 246 -1.66 9.78 -5.19
CA SER A 246 -2.91 9.17 -5.64
C SER A 246 -3.73 8.74 -4.43
N TYR A 247 -3.10 8.04 -3.48
CA TYR A 247 -3.68 7.73 -2.18
C TYR A 247 -2.65 7.92 -1.05
N PRO A 248 -2.98 8.69 0.01
CA PRO A 248 -2.05 8.95 1.10
C PRO A 248 -1.88 7.75 2.02
N PHE A 249 -0.79 7.75 2.79
CA PHE A 249 -0.58 6.80 3.87
C PHE A 249 -1.78 6.82 4.84
N GLY A 250 -2.22 5.64 5.26
CA GLY A 250 -3.35 5.49 6.16
C GLY A 250 -4.72 5.68 5.50
N TYR A 251 -4.82 5.89 4.19
CA TYR A 251 -6.09 6.05 3.49
C TYR A 251 -6.87 4.72 3.39
N GLY A 252 -8.19 4.80 3.46
CA GLY A 252 -9.08 3.68 3.16
C GLY A 252 -10.52 4.05 3.43
N LEU A 253 -11.41 3.66 2.53
CA LEU A 253 -12.84 3.94 2.61
C LEU A 253 -13.60 2.84 3.37
N SER A 254 -14.87 3.13 3.67
CA SER A 254 -15.84 2.22 4.27
C SER A 254 -17.17 2.37 3.53
N TYR A 255 -18.07 1.39 3.67
CA TYR A 255 -19.47 1.54 3.22
C TYR A 255 -20.30 2.43 4.15
N THR A 256 -19.76 2.85 5.30
CA THR A 256 -20.37 3.84 6.19
C THR A 256 -19.44 5.05 6.38
N THR A 257 -19.90 6.07 7.07
CA THR A 257 -19.13 7.28 7.39
C THR A 257 -18.89 7.40 8.89
N PHE A 258 -17.78 8.03 9.26
CA PHE A 258 -17.40 8.25 10.65
C PHE A 258 -17.00 9.69 10.92
N GLU A 259 -17.31 10.15 12.13
CA GLU A 259 -16.91 11.46 12.66
C GLU A 259 -16.01 11.28 13.88
N LEU A 260 -14.93 12.07 13.95
CA LEU A 260 -14.04 12.17 15.11
C LEU A 260 -14.30 13.49 15.81
N SER A 261 -14.56 13.46 17.12
CA SER A 261 -14.88 14.65 17.91
C SER A 261 -14.35 14.58 19.34
N ASN A 262 -14.42 15.70 20.07
CA ASN A 262 -14.04 15.81 21.49
C ASN A 262 -12.61 15.31 21.80
N PRO A 263 -11.58 15.75 21.07
CA PRO A 263 -10.21 15.33 21.39
C PRO A 263 -9.80 15.87 22.76
N THR A 264 -9.13 15.04 23.55
CA THR A 264 -8.44 15.49 24.76
C THR A 264 -7.01 14.97 24.77
N VAL A 265 -6.14 15.67 25.49
CA VAL A 265 -4.78 15.23 25.79
C VAL A 265 -4.48 15.50 27.26
N LYS A 266 -3.94 14.49 27.94
CA LYS A 266 -3.43 14.60 29.31
C LYS A 266 -2.00 14.09 29.33
N GLU A 267 -1.14 14.78 30.06
CA GLU A 267 0.24 14.35 30.28
C GLU A 267 0.39 13.96 31.75
N GLU A 268 0.90 12.76 31.99
CA GLU A 268 1.22 12.25 33.32
C GLU A 268 2.54 11.48 33.26
N ASN A 269 3.53 11.89 34.06
CA ASN A 269 4.84 11.23 34.17
C ASN A 269 5.55 11.00 32.82
N GLY A 270 5.47 11.97 31.91
CA GLY A 270 6.06 11.89 30.59
C GLY A 270 5.29 11.03 29.59
N VAL A 271 4.05 10.65 29.90
CA VAL A 271 3.16 9.90 28.99
C VAL A 271 1.97 10.76 28.60
N PHE A 272 1.79 10.96 27.30
CA PHE A 272 0.64 11.66 26.73
C PHE A 272 -0.47 10.64 26.45
N THR A 273 -1.61 10.80 27.11
CA THR A 273 -2.83 10.03 26.89
C THR A 273 -3.83 10.91 26.14
N LEU A 274 -4.19 10.48 24.93
CA LEU A 274 -5.15 11.14 24.07
C LEU A 274 -6.45 10.36 24.00
N THR A 275 -7.58 11.06 24.06
CA THR A 275 -8.90 10.45 23.82
C THR A 275 -9.62 11.16 22.69
N VAL A 276 -10.43 10.42 21.93
CA VAL A 276 -11.31 10.98 20.89
C VAL A 276 -12.54 10.11 20.72
N ASP A 277 -13.70 10.74 20.53
CA ASP A 277 -14.94 10.04 20.23
C ASP A 277 -15.03 9.73 18.74
N VAL A 278 -15.32 8.48 18.40
CA VAL A 278 -15.59 8.04 17.03
C VAL A 278 -17.05 7.65 16.93
N LYS A 279 -17.81 8.37 16.11
CA LYS A 279 -19.23 8.10 15.84
C LYS A 279 -19.39 7.52 14.45
N ASN A 280 -20.15 6.42 14.32
CA ASN A 280 -20.65 5.98 13.02
C ASN A 280 -21.84 6.87 12.62
N THR A 281 -21.68 7.66 11.58
CA THR A 281 -22.69 8.62 11.10
C THR A 281 -23.45 8.13 9.86
N GLY A 282 -23.09 6.98 9.32
CA GLY A 282 -23.76 6.40 8.15
C GLY A 282 -24.81 5.36 8.51
N ASN A 283 -25.25 4.62 7.49
CA ASN A 283 -26.38 3.69 7.59
C ASN A 283 -25.98 2.22 7.76
N PHE A 284 -24.68 1.91 7.72
CA PHE A 284 -24.18 0.53 7.83
C PHE A 284 -23.29 0.40 9.06
N ALA A 285 -23.27 -0.79 9.68
CA ALA A 285 -22.28 -1.10 10.69
C ALA A 285 -20.87 -1.09 10.08
N GLY A 286 -19.85 -0.71 10.84
CA GLY A 286 -18.48 -0.66 10.34
C GLY A 286 -17.44 -0.38 11.42
N LYS A 287 -16.17 -0.41 11.03
CA LYS A 287 -15.02 -0.12 11.90
C LYS A 287 -14.19 1.01 11.31
N GLU A 288 -13.67 1.89 12.15
CA GLU A 288 -12.77 2.97 11.75
C GLU A 288 -11.42 2.85 12.45
N VAL A 289 -10.36 3.28 11.78
CA VAL A 289 -9.00 3.36 12.32
C VAL A 289 -8.67 4.83 12.60
N VAL A 290 -8.49 5.14 13.88
CA VAL A 290 -7.99 6.44 14.34
C VAL A 290 -6.47 6.41 14.32
N GLN A 291 -5.86 7.41 13.69
CA GLN A 291 -4.42 7.54 13.52
C GLN A 291 -3.96 8.83 14.20
N LEU A 292 -3.01 8.70 15.12
CA LEU A 292 -2.39 9.82 15.82
C LEU A 292 -1.03 10.15 15.19
N TYR A 293 -0.99 11.31 14.55
CA TYR A 293 0.23 11.92 14.04
C TYR A 293 0.68 13.03 14.98
N VAL A 294 1.99 13.24 15.10
CA VAL A 294 2.55 14.33 15.91
C VAL A 294 3.52 15.16 15.09
N SER A 295 3.32 16.48 15.10
CA SER A 295 4.30 17.46 14.59
C SER A 295 5.15 17.95 15.75
N ALA A 296 6.46 17.76 15.62
CA ALA A 296 7.44 18.26 16.57
C ALA A 296 7.78 19.74 16.27
N PRO A 297 8.23 20.52 17.28
CA PRO A 297 8.74 21.87 17.04
C PRO A 297 9.95 21.81 16.10
N ALA A 298 10.07 22.81 15.22
CA ALA A 298 11.20 22.91 14.30
C ALA A 298 12.54 22.97 15.06
N ASN A 299 13.58 22.37 14.49
CA ASN A 299 14.92 22.33 15.06
C ASN A 299 15.95 22.67 13.98
N PRO A 300 16.85 23.66 14.19
CA PRO A 300 17.86 24.03 13.21
C PRO A 300 19.02 23.04 13.09
N ALA A 301 19.23 22.16 14.07
CA ALA A 301 20.35 21.23 14.09
C ALA A 301 20.10 19.96 13.24
N TYR A 302 18.85 19.50 13.18
CA TYR A 302 18.48 18.32 12.40
C TYR A 302 17.04 18.40 11.91
N ALA A 303 16.79 17.77 10.77
CA ALA A 303 15.50 17.80 10.10
C ALA A 303 14.41 17.08 10.91
N LYS A 304 13.17 17.53 10.75
CA LYS A 304 11.97 16.89 11.30
C LYS A 304 10.91 16.78 10.20
N PRO A 305 10.26 15.62 10.03
CA PRO A 305 9.11 15.50 9.16
C PRO A 305 7.99 16.44 9.61
N GLU A 306 7.13 16.83 8.68
CA GLU A 306 5.91 17.60 8.97
C GLU A 306 5.11 16.99 10.13
N LYS A 307 4.99 15.66 10.12
CA LYS A 307 4.39 14.88 11.19
C LYS A 307 4.81 13.42 11.09
N GLU A 308 4.65 12.70 12.19
CA GLU A 308 4.94 11.26 12.27
C GLU A 308 3.82 10.52 12.99
N LEU A 309 3.42 9.36 12.50
CA LEU A 309 2.51 8.44 13.20
C LEU A 309 3.17 7.97 14.50
N LYS A 310 2.49 8.16 15.63
CA LYS A 310 2.96 7.73 16.96
C LYS A 310 2.06 6.67 17.61
N ALA A 311 0.78 6.64 17.26
CA ALA A 311 -0.14 5.59 17.70
C ALA A 311 -1.31 5.45 16.72
N PHE A 312 -1.98 4.30 16.75
CA PHE A 312 -3.26 4.10 16.07
C PHE A 312 -4.09 3.08 16.83
N ALA A 313 -5.40 3.16 16.67
CA ALA A 313 -6.33 2.16 17.21
C ALA A 313 -7.52 2.02 16.28
N LYS A 314 -8.13 0.84 16.32
CA LYS A 314 -9.32 0.52 15.53
C LYS A 314 -10.51 0.38 16.46
N THR A 315 -11.65 0.94 16.06
CA THR A 315 -12.89 0.77 16.80
C THR A 315 -13.32 -0.71 16.81
N LYS A 316 -14.17 -1.07 17.76
CA LYS A 316 -15.07 -2.21 17.57
C LYS A 316 -15.98 -1.94 16.36
N GLU A 317 -16.76 -2.93 15.96
CA GLU A 317 -17.81 -2.67 14.99
C GLU A 317 -18.89 -1.79 15.61
N LEU A 318 -19.08 -0.60 15.05
CA LEU A 318 -20.05 0.38 15.51
C LEU A 318 -21.31 0.27 14.65
N GLN A 319 -22.46 0.12 15.30
CA GLN A 319 -23.76 0.27 14.64
C GLN A 319 -24.00 1.73 14.21
N PRO A 320 -24.93 2.00 13.29
CA PRO A 320 -25.33 3.38 12.96
C PRO A 320 -25.65 4.20 14.21
N ASN A 321 -25.08 5.40 14.30
CA ASN A 321 -25.14 6.34 15.44
C ASN A 321 -24.41 5.91 16.72
N GLU A 322 -23.82 4.72 16.77
CA GLU A 322 -23.02 4.29 17.91
C GLU A 322 -21.71 5.09 18.01
N ILE A 323 -21.29 5.37 19.24
CA ILE A 323 -20.07 6.10 19.57
C ILE A 323 -19.15 5.19 20.37
N GLN A 324 -17.85 5.23 20.06
CA GLN A 324 -16.80 4.70 20.91
C GLN A 324 -15.72 5.75 21.15
N THR A 325 -15.37 5.98 22.42
CA THR A 325 -14.17 6.74 22.77
C THR A 325 -12.94 5.86 22.61
N ILE A 326 -12.01 6.32 21.79
CA ILE A 326 -10.70 5.70 21.57
C ILE A 326 -9.67 6.38 22.46
N THR A 327 -8.78 5.59 23.08
CA THR A 327 -7.65 6.08 23.87
C THR A 327 -6.35 5.66 23.21
N LEU A 328 -5.41 6.61 23.07
CA LEU A 328 -4.09 6.41 22.49
C LEU A 328 -3.03 6.96 23.45
N THR A 329 -1.91 6.27 23.59
CA THR A 329 -0.83 6.69 24.51
C THR A 329 0.49 6.82 23.76
N VAL A 330 1.25 7.87 24.06
CA VAL A 330 2.58 8.12 23.49
C VAL A 330 3.52 8.59 24.59
N ALA A 331 4.66 7.93 24.79
CA ALA A 331 5.66 8.43 25.73
C ALA A 331 6.43 9.60 25.13
N ALA A 332 6.87 10.54 25.95
CA ALA A 332 7.71 11.67 25.51
C ALA A 332 9.00 11.19 24.83
N ALA A 333 9.52 10.01 25.22
CA ALA A 333 10.66 9.38 24.58
C ALA A 333 10.38 8.95 23.12
N ASP A 334 9.14 8.58 22.79
CA ASP A 334 8.74 8.19 21.42
C ASP A 334 8.62 9.40 20.47
N LEU A 335 8.66 10.62 21.03
CA LEU A 335 8.65 11.88 20.30
C LEU A 335 10.08 12.37 19.96
N ALA A 336 11.11 11.58 20.31
CA ALA A 336 12.49 11.92 20.08
C ALA A 336 12.86 11.91 18.59
N SER A 337 13.81 12.77 18.22
CA SER A 337 14.59 12.69 16.99
C SER A 337 16.01 12.25 17.35
N PHE A 338 16.70 11.55 16.44
CA PHE A 338 18.10 11.20 16.65
C PHE A 338 19.01 12.37 16.26
N ASP A 339 19.87 12.80 17.18
CA ASP A 339 20.92 13.79 16.97
C ASP A 339 22.25 13.05 16.74
N PRO A 340 22.75 12.98 15.50
CA PRO A 340 23.95 12.21 15.17
C PRO A 340 25.22 12.79 15.82
N ASP A 341 25.35 14.12 15.87
CA ASP A 341 26.51 14.81 16.46
C ASP A 341 26.59 14.54 17.97
N ALA A 342 25.44 14.46 18.63
CA ALA A 342 25.36 14.16 20.05
C ALA A 342 25.35 12.66 20.36
N SER A 343 25.20 11.78 19.36
CA SER A 343 24.91 10.35 19.52
C SER A 343 23.82 10.12 20.57
N ALA A 344 22.65 10.73 20.34
CA ALA A 344 21.58 10.71 21.34
C ALA A 344 20.18 10.80 20.71
N TRP A 345 19.22 10.14 21.34
CA TRP A 345 17.80 10.41 21.14
C TRP A 345 17.42 11.65 21.93
N VAL A 346 16.80 12.62 21.25
CA VAL A 346 16.48 13.93 21.81
C VAL A 346 15.00 14.26 21.59
N THR A 347 14.27 14.42 22.68
CA THR A 347 12.94 15.04 22.66
C THR A 347 13.09 16.51 23.00
N ASP A 348 12.87 17.38 22.02
CA ASP A 348 12.97 18.82 22.20
C ASP A 348 11.87 19.32 23.14
N ASN A 349 12.18 20.35 23.95
CA ASN A 349 11.13 21.06 24.67
C ASN A 349 10.39 21.99 23.71
N GLY A 350 9.12 22.26 24.00
CA GLY A 350 8.29 23.16 23.21
C GLY A 350 6.92 22.60 22.93
N LYS A 351 6.23 23.26 22.01
CA LYS A 351 4.86 22.94 21.62
C LYS A 351 4.86 21.85 20.55
N TYR A 352 4.17 20.74 20.84
CA TYR A 352 3.90 19.65 19.91
C TYR A 352 2.42 19.69 19.52
N LEU A 353 2.15 19.47 18.24
CA LEU A 353 0.78 19.39 17.71
C LEU A 353 0.41 17.91 17.51
N PHE A 354 -0.54 17.42 18.29
CA PHE A 354 -1.09 16.07 18.19
C PHE A 354 -2.33 16.11 17.28
N GLN A 355 -2.29 15.35 16.20
CA GLN A 355 -3.25 15.40 15.10
C GLN A 355 -3.91 14.03 14.94
N LEU A 356 -5.22 13.97 15.14
CA LEU A 356 -6.01 12.75 15.02
C LEU A 356 -6.77 12.78 13.69
N GLY A 357 -6.58 11.74 12.90
CA GLY A 357 -7.15 11.63 11.58
C GLY A 357 -7.48 10.19 11.19
N THR A 358 -8.03 10.06 9.99
CA THR A 358 -8.36 8.77 9.36
C THR A 358 -7.41 8.42 8.22
N SER A 359 -6.48 9.32 7.88
CA SER A 359 -5.30 9.12 7.02
C SER A 359 -4.30 10.28 7.24
N SER A 360 -3.11 10.20 6.65
CA SER A 360 -2.10 11.27 6.80
C SER A 360 -2.54 12.60 6.18
N LYS A 361 -3.47 12.60 5.21
CA LYS A 361 -4.02 13.83 4.62
C LYS A 361 -5.40 14.21 5.16
N ASP A 362 -6.04 13.36 5.95
CA ASP A 362 -7.39 13.58 6.48
C ASP A 362 -7.36 13.71 8.01
N ILE A 363 -6.79 14.83 8.47
CA ILE A 363 -6.76 15.20 9.89
C ILE A 363 -8.11 15.81 10.26
N LYS A 364 -8.78 15.23 11.27
CA LYS A 364 -10.12 15.64 11.69
C LYS A 364 -10.08 16.64 12.83
N VAL A 365 -9.22 16.37 13.81
CA VAL A 365 -9.10 17.17 15.02
C VAL A 365 -7.65 17.20 15.48
N SER A 366 -7.27 18.28 16.15
CA SER A 366 -5.91 18.45 16.67
C SER A 366 -5.94 19.08 18.06
N VAL A 367 -4.97 18.70 18.88
CA VAL A 367 -4.74 19.26 20.22
C VAL A 367 -3.26 19.52 20.42
N ASP A 368 -2.95 20.57 21.15
CA ASP A 368 -1.57 20.93 21.47
C ASP A 368 -1.18 20.38 22.84
N ALA A 369 0.07 19.96 22.99
CA ALA A 369 0.67 19.74 24.30
C ALA A 369 2.10 20.27 24.34
N THR A 370 2.56 20.68 25.51
CA THR A 370 3.90 21.25 25.69
C THR A 370 4.78 20.29 26.46
N ILE A 371 5.95 20.01 25.92
CA ILE A 371 7.03 19.34 26.64
C ILE A 371 7.88 20.42 27.29
N ASN A 372 7.87 20.49 28.61
CA ASN A 372 8.54 21.58 29.35
C ASN A 372 10.05 21.39 29.42
N GLN A 373 10.53 20.14 29.49
CA GLN A 373 11.93 19.82 29.65
C GLN A 373 12.43 18.96 28.49
N LYS A 374 13.55 19.38 27.91
CA LYS A 374 14.26 18.61 26.89
C LYS A 374 14.72 17.28 27.47
N LEU A 375 14.37 16.18 26.83
CA LEU A 375 14.85 14.84 27.19
C LEU A 375 16.00 14.46 26.28
N LYS A 376 17.03 13.84 26.86
CA LYS A 376 18.20 13.36 26.11
C LYS A 376 18.62 12.00 26.63
N VAL A 377 18.65 11.01 25.75
CA VAL A 377 19.13 9.66 26.03
C VAL A 377 20.35 9.41 25.15
N LYS A 378 21.54 9.36 25.76
CA LYS A 378 22.78 9.08 25.04
C LYS A 378 22.83 7.63 24.56
N THR A 379 23.41 7.45 23.39
CA THR A 379 23.75 6.15 22.78
C THR A 379 25.21 6.17 22.33
N ASN A 380 25.65 5.07 21.74
CA ASN A 380 26.97 4.98 21.10
C ASN A 380 26.87 5.38 19.63
N ASN A 381 27.93 5.97 19.09
CA ASN A 381 28.05 6.18 17.65
C ASN A 381 28.40 4.84 16.99
N VAL A 382 27.45 4.29 16.22
CA VAL A 382 27.58 3.01 15.53
C VAL A 382 27.06 3.16 14.10
N LEU A 383 27.67 2.44 13.15
CA LEU A 383 27.28 2.45 11.74
C LEU A 383 27.28 3.84 11.08
N SER A 384 28.21 4.72 11.49
CA SER A 384 28.36 6.03 10.87
C SER A 384 28.69 5.90 9.38
N LEU A 385 28.21 6.86 8.59
CA LEU A 385 28.59 6.97 7.19
C LEU A 385 30.11 7.03 7.04
N GLN A 386 30.64 6.19 6.14
CA GLN A 386 32.07 6.17 5.81
C GLN A 386 32.45 7.26 4.81
N SER A 387 31.46 7.78 4.08
CA SER A 387 31.60 8.86 3.11
C SER A 387 30.39 9.81 3.20
N PRO A 388 30.57 11.12 2.98
CA PRO A 388 29.46 12.06 2.97
C PRO A 388 28.50 11.77 1.82
N ILE A 389 27.20 11.97 2.06
CA ILE A 389 26.14 11.91 1.05
C ILE A 389 25.32 13.21 1.08
N ASN A 390 24.64 13.52 -0.03
CA ASN A 390 23.85 14.73 -0.17
C ASN A 390 22.44 14.53 0.38
N ILE A 391 22.27 14.59 1.71
CA ILE A 391 20.96 14.40 2.34
C ILE A 391 19.96 15.50 1.95
N LEU A 392 18.72 15.09 1.75
CA LEU A 392 17.58 15.97 1.48
C LEU A 392 17.31 16.89 2.69
N LYS A 393 17.09 18.17 2.43
CA LYS A 393 16.81 19.20 3.44
C LYS A 393 15.46 19.86 3.18
N LYS A 394 14.70 20.12 4.24
CA LYS A 394 13.41 20.83 4.20
C LYS A 394 13.61 22.34 4.24
#